data_AF-A0A235GD30-F1
#
_entry.id   AF-A0A235GD30-F1
#
_cell.length_a   1.000
_cell.length_b   1.000
_cell.length_c   1.000
_cell.angle_alpha   90.00
_cell.angle_beta   90.00
_cell.angle_gamma   90.00
#
_symmetry.space_group_name_H-M   'P 1'
#
loop_
_entity.id
_entity.type
_entity.pdbx_description
1 polymer ?
#
loop_
_entity_poly.entity_id
_entity_poly.type
_entity_poly.pdbx_seq_one_letter_code
_entity_poly.pdbx_strand_id
1 'polypeptide(L)'
;MSETSNVPSAKIWPTLLYADAREAIRFLVRAFGFAEKAVYGDGDVVDHAQLDWPGGGGIMLGSPREDSAISGLPVGVGSVYIVVGDADALHDRAVRRCHDHAGASRRGLRFTWFHVS
;
A
#
# COMPACT_ATOMS: atom_id res chain seq x y z
N MET A 1 -22.21 -27.24 -10.62
CA MET A 1 -20.79 -26.94 -10.88
C MET A 1 -20.56 -25.51 -10.44
N SER A 2 -19.97 -25.30 -9.27
CA SER A 2 -19.68 -23.95 -8.78
C SER A 2 -18.51 -23.39 -9.59
N GLU A 3 -18.80 -22.36 -10.38
CA GLU A 3 -17.80 -21.60 -11.11
C GLU A 3 -16.85 -20.99 -10.08
N THR A 4 -15.62 -21.49 -10.04
CA THR A 4 -14.56 -20.92 -9.21
C THR A 4 -14.14 -19.66 -9.95
N SER A 5 -14.80 -18.54 -9.67
CA SER A 5 -14.42 -17.25 -10.23
C SER A 5 -12.96 -17.01 -9.85
N ASN A 6 -12.07 -17.08 -10.86
CA ASN A 6 -10.66 -16.77 -10.70
C ASN A 6 -10.52 -15.25 -10.58
N VAL A 7 -10.92 -14.72 -9.43
CA VAL A 7 -10.80 -13.30 -9.13
C VAL A 7 -9.31 -12.96 -9.08
N PRO A 8 -8.81 -12.05 -9.93
CA PRO A 8 -7.39 -11.75 -10.00
C PRO A 8 -6.84 -11.32 -8.63
N SER A 9 -5.80 -12.01 -8.14
CA SER A 9 -5.07 -11.56 -6.95
C SER A 9 -4.47 -10.17 -7.21
N ALA A 10 -4.73 -9.21 -6.33
CA ALA A 10 -4.11 -7.90 -6.45
C ALA A 10 -2.58 -8.02 -6.35
N LYS A 11 -1.90 -7.47 -7.36
CA LYS A 11 -0.44 -7.30 -7.38
C LYS A 11 -0.01 -5.91 -6.90
N ILE A 12 -0.96 -4.99 -6.82
CA ILE A 12 -0.76 -3.60 -6.43
C ILE A 12 -1.76 -3.29 -5.32
N TRP A 13 -1.26 -2.73 -4.22
CA TRP A 13 -1.99 -2.44 -2.99
C TRP A 13 -1.72 -1.00 -2.56
N PRO A 14 -2.64 -0.06 -2.85
CA PRO A 14 -2.57 1.27 -2.27
C PRO A 14 -2.53 1.17 -0.74
N THR A 15 -1.59 1.88 -0.13
CA THR A 15 -1.41 1.92 1.32
C THR A 15 -1.62 3.34 1.80
N LEU A 16 -2.64 3.54 2.63
CA LEU A 16 -3.11 4.86 3.05
C LEU A 16 -2.85 5.10 4.54
N LEU A 17 -2.50 6.34 4.89
CA LEU A 17 -2.51 6.78 6.29
C LEU A 17 -3.81 7.50 6.60
N TYR A 18 -4.45 7.11 7.69
CA TYR A 18 -5.61 7.79 8.25
C TYR A 18 -5.28 8.27 9.64
N ALA A 19 -5.61 9.54 9.93
CA ALA A 19 -5.47 10.10 11.27
C ALA A 19 -6.23 9.28 12.32
N ASP A 20 -7.40 8.74 11.94
CA ASP A 20 -8.13 7.71 12.68
C ASP A 20 -8.34 6.49 11.78
N ALA A 21 -7.41 5.53 11.87
CA ALA A 21 -7.46 4.32 11.06
C ALA A 21 -8.64 3.41 11.43
N ARG A 22 -9.06 3.40 12.71
CA ARG A 22 -10.17 2.56 13.19
C ARG A 22 -11.51 3.04 12.63
N GLU A 23 -11.77 4.34 12.65
CA GLU A 23 -12.96 4.91 11.99
C GLU A 23 -12.92 4.72 10.48
N ALA A 24 -11.75 4.89 9.85
CA ALA A 24 -11.60 4.65 8.41
C ALA A 24 -11.98 3.21 8.03
N ILE A 25 -11.50 2.20 8.76
CA ILE A 25 -11.88 0.78 8.54
C ILE A 25 -13.39 0.61 8.68
N ARG A 26 -13.97 1.08 9.79
CA ARG A 26 -15.42 0.98 10.03
C ARG A 26 -16.23 1.61 8.90
N PHE A 27 -15.81 2.77 8.41
CA PHE A 27 -16.44 3.45 7.30
C PHE A 27 -16.33 2.65 6.00
N LEU A 28 -15.13 2.18 5.65
CA LEU A 28 -14.87 1.42 4.42
C LEU A 28 -15.64 0.09 4.40
N VAL A 29 -15.73 -0.60 5.54
CA VAL A 29 -16.52 -1.82 5.67
C VAL A 29 -18.01 -1.51 5.54
N ARG A 30 -18.55 -0.54 6.29
CA ARG A 30 -20.00 -0.29 6.32
C ARG A 30 -20.53 0.39 5.07
N ALA A 31 -19.81 1.36 4.51
CA ALA A 31 -20.29 2.17 3.40
C ALA A 31 -19.96 1.54 2.04
N PHE A 32 -18.80 0.88 1.91
CA PHE A 32 -18.36 0.31 0.65
C PHE A 32 -18.46 -1.22 0.62
N GLY A 33 -18.49 -1.90 1.76
CA GLY A 33 -18.59 -3.36 1.81
C GLY A 33 -17.24 -4.07 1.68
N PHE A 34 -16.13 -3.42 2.05
CA PHE A 34 -14.84 -4.08 2.20
C PHE A 34 -14.91 -5.17 3.28
N ALA A 35 -14.13 -6.24 3.10
CA ALA A 35 -13.94 -7.27 4.10
C ALA A 35 -12.62 -7.06 4.84
N GLU A 36 -12.66 -7.06 6.18
CA GLU A 36 -11.45 -7.04 6.99
C GLU A 36 -10.72 -8.38 6.83
N LYS A 37 -9.53 -8.36 6.21
CA LYS A 37 -8.71 -9.55 6.03
C LYS A 37 -7.70 -9.73 7.15
N ALA A 38 -7.07 -8.63 7.54
CA ALA A 38 -6.14 -8.56 8.65
C ALA A 38 -6.16 -7.16 9.24
N VAL A 39 -6.16 -7.05 10.57
CA VAL A 39 -6.01 -5.77 11.29
C VAL A 39 -5.11 -6.04 12.50
N TYR A 40 -3.97 -5.36 12.55
CA TYR A 40 -2.98 -5.45 13.61
C TYR A 40 -2.74 -4.06 14.22
N GLY A 41 -2.60 -4.02 15.54
CA GLY A 41 -2.35 -2.81 16.30
C GLY A 41 -2.88 -2.93 17.73
N ASP A 42 -2.58 -1.93 18.54
CA ASP A 42 -3.00 -1.85 19.95
C ASP A 42 -3.83 -0.60 20.21
N GLY A 43 -4.86 -0.73 21.05
CA GLY A 43 -5.84 0.33 21.32
C GLY A 43 -6.38 0.97 20.05
N ASP A 44 -6.23 2.28 19.94
CA ASP A 44 -6.71 3.08 18.80
C ASP A 44 -5.74 3.10 17.62
N VAL A 45 -4.50 2.62 17.82
CA VAL A 45 -3.48 2.55 16.77
C VAL A 45 -3.67 1.31 15.92
N VAL A 46 -3.53 1.47 14.61
CA VAL A 46 -3.49 0.39 13.62
C VAL A 46 -2.11 0.42 12.97
N ASP A 47 -1.29 -0.58 13.25
CA ASP A 47 0.03 -0.70 12.65
C ASP A 47 -0.08 -1.11 11.18
N HIS A 48 -1.05 -1.96 10.89
CA HIS A 48 -1.34 -2.49 9.57
C HIS A 48 -2.78 -3.03 9.49
N ALA A 49 -3.51 -2.66 8.44
CA ALA A 49 -4.75 -3.30 8.06
C ALA A 49 -4.77 -3.61 6.56
N GLN A 50 -5.33 -4.76 6.21
CA GLN A 50 -5.67 -5.15 4.85
C GLN A 50 -7.19 -5.31 4.74
N LEU A 51 -7.78 -4.59 3.79
CA LEU A 51 -9.19 -4.66 3.46
C LEU A 51 -9.35 -5.18 2.02
N ASP A 52 -10.06 -6.28 1.86
CA ASP A 52 -10.31 -6.91 0.56
C ASP A 52 -11.61 -6.38 -0.06
N TRP A 53 -11.57 -6.05 -1.35
CA TRP A 53 -12.75 -5.67 -2.11
C TRP A 53 -13.45 -6.93 -2.65
N PRO A 54 -14.79 -7.08 -2.49
CA PRO A 54 -15.51 -8.27 -2.98
C PRO A 54 -15.35 -8.53 -4.47
N GLY A 55 -15.13 -7.49 -5.28
CA GLY A 55 -14.89 -7.60 -6.72
C GLY A 55 -13.44 -7.94 -7.13
N GLY A 56 -12.54 -8.13 -6.16
CA GLY A 56 -11.14 -8.45 -6.39
C GLY A 56 -10.18 -7.31 -6.08
N GLY A 57 -9.07 -7.66 -5.44
CA GLY A 57 -8.06 -6.74 -4.93
C GLY A 57 -8.41 -6.14 -3.58
N GLY A 58 -7.78 -5.02 -3.23
CA GLY A 58 -8.02 -4.37 -1.95
C GLY A 58 -7.06 -3.22 -1.68
N ILE A 59 -7.12 -2.72 -0.46
CA ILE A 59 -6.29 -1.63 0.03
C ILE A 59 -5.65 -2.02 1.36
N MET A 60 -4.52 -1.42 1.64
CA MET A 60 -3.91 -1.46 2.96
C MET A 60 -4.00 -0.07 3.60
N LEU A 61 -4.02 -0.02 4.91
CA LEU A 61 -4.01 1.25 5.64
C LEU A 61 -3.39 1.10 7.03
N GLY A 62 -3.03 2.23 7.62
CA GLY A 62 -2.52 2.29 8.99
C GLY A 62 -2.63 3.67 9.60
N SER A 63 -2.29 3.76 10.88
CA SER A 63 -2.15 5.01 11.62
C SER A 63 -0.78 5.65 11.33
N PRO A 64 -0.65 6.98 11.44
CA PRO A 64 0.64 7.65 11.38
C PRO A 64 1.57 7.13 12.48
N ARG A 65 2.78 6.72 12.11
CA ARG A 65 3.84 6.28 13.03
C ARG A 65 5.19 6.78 12.54
N GLU A 66 6.12 7.07 13.46
CA GLU A 66 7.46 7.59 13.12
C GLU A 66 8.33 6.57 12.38
N ASP A 67 8.12 5.28 12.62
CA ASP A 67 8.88 4.15 12.07
C ASP A 67 8.27 3.55 10.79
N SER A 68 7.18 4.15 10.28
CA SER A 68 6.53 3.69 9.05
C SER A 68 7.30 4.12 7.79
N ALA A 69 7.32 3.28 6.75
CA ALA A 69 7.86 3.62 5.43
C ALA A 69 7.14 4.81 4.75
N ILE A 70 5.99 5.22 5.27
CA ILE A 70 5.22 6.38 4.82
C ILE A 70 5.18 7.50 5.87
N SER A 71 6.03 7.40 6.90
CA SER A 71 6.20 8.45 7.90
C SER A 71 6.66 9.76 7.26
N GLY A 72 6.09 10.88 7.73
CA GLY A 72 6.38 12.22 7.23
C GLY A 72 5.67 12.63 5.94
N LEU A 73 4.86 11.75 5.33
CA LEU A 73 3.93 12.15 4.27
C LEU A 73 2.74 12.92 4.87
N PRO A 74 2.25 14.00 4.24
CA PRO A 74 1.02 14.66 4.67
C PRO A 74 -0.16 13.68 4.68
N VAL A 75 -1.09 13.87 5.62
CA VAL A 75 -2.35 13.09 5.65
C VAL A 75 -3.06 13.24 4.30
N GLY A 76 -3.46 12.12 3.70
CA GLY A 76 -4.04 12.07 2.36
C GLY A 76 -3.06 11.74 1.23
N VAL A 77 -1.76 11.61 1.51
CA VAL A 77 -0.77 11.05 0.57
C VAL A 77 -0.56 9.56 0.88
N GLY A 78 -0.85 8.70 -0.10
CA GLY A 78 -0.68 7.24 0.01
C GLY A 78 0.60 6.73 -0.65
N SER A 79 1.07 5.56 -0.24
CA SER A 79 2.04 4.79 -1.01
C SER A 79 1.36 3.68 -1.81
N VAL A 80 2.09 3.12 -2.76
CA VAL A 80 1.63 1.98 -3.55
C VAL A 80 2.57 0.83 -3.26
N TYR A 81 2.05 -0.22 -2.64
CA TYR A 81 2.78 -1.46 -2.39
C TYR A 81 2.62 -2.40 -3.57
N ILE A 82 3.73 -2.90 -4.12
CA ILE A 82 3.73 -3.77 -5.30
C ILE A 82 4.32 -5.11 -4.90
N VAL A 83 3.54 -6.18 -5.06
CA VAL A 83 3.99 -7.55 -4.80
C VAL A 83 4.71 -8.08 -6.02
N VAL A 84 6.00 -8.34 -5.87
CA VAL A 84 6.87 -8.83 -6.94
C VAL A 84 7.64 -10.05 -6.45
N GLY A 85 7.98 -10.95 -7.38
CA GLY A 85 8.70 -12.18 -7.02
C GLY A 85 10.14 -11.94 -6.55
N ASP A 86 10.77 -10.88 -7.04
CA ASP A 86 12.13 -10.48 -6.68
C ASP A 86 12.20 -8.94 -6.64
N ALA A 87 12.12 -8.38 -5.44
CA ALA A 87 12.10 -6.94 -5.23
C ALA A 87 13.45 -6.28 -5.51
N ASP A 88 14.56 -6.96 -5.16
CA ASP A 88 15.91 -6.45 -5.34
C ASP A 88 16.28 -6.39 -6.82
N ALA A 89 15.99 -7.44 -7.60
CA ALA A 89 16.25 -7.44 -9.04
C ALA A 89 15.42 -6.37 -9.76
N LEU A 90 14.17 -6.12 -9.32
CA LEU A 90 13.33 -5.04 -9.84
C LEU A 90 13.91 -3.66 -9.48
N HIS A 91 14.30 -3.46 -8.23
CA HIS A 91 14.92 -2.23 -7.73
C HIS A 91 16.19 -1.91 -8.52
N ASP A 92 17.11 -2.87 -8.63
CA ASP A 92 18.36 -2.72 -9.36
C ASP A 92 18.14 -2.36 -10.82
N ARG A 93 17.13 -2.98 -11.46
CA ARG A 93 16.73 -2.64 -12.83
C ARG A 93 16.21 -1.21 -12.91
N ALA A 94 15.39 -0.77 -11.95
CA ALA A 94 14.84 0.57 -11.90
C ALA A 94 15.96 1.62 -11.71
N VAL A 95 16.87 1.41 -10.76
CA VAL A 95 18.00 2.33 -10.49
C VAL A 95 18.91 2.47 -11.70
N ARG A 96 19.27 1.36 -12.36
CA ARG A 96 20.06 1.39 -13.61
C ARG A 96 19.41 2.28 -14.67
N ARG A 97 18.10 2.11 -14.91
CA ARG A 97 17.35 2.88 -15.91
C ARG A 97 17.12 4.34 -15.52
N CYS A 98 16.97 4.63 -14.23
CA CYS A 98 16.91 6.01 -13.73
C CYS A 98 18.26 6.73 -13.87
N HIS A 99 19.37 6.01 -13.68
CA HIS A 99 20.70 6.55 -13.93
C HIS A 99 20.91 6.84 -15.43
N ASP A 100 20.40 5.98 -16.32
CA ASP A 100 20.40 6.21 -17.77
C ASP A 100 19.52 7.42 -18.19
N HIS A 101 18.47 7.73 -17.42
CA HIS A 101 17.56 8.86 -17.65
C HIS A 101 17.98 10.17 -16.97
N ALA A 102 19.05 10.19 -16.17
CA ALA A 102 19.51 11.39 -15.46
C ALA A 102 20.00 12.52 -16.40
N GLY A 103 20.02 12.30 -17.72
CA GLY A 103 20.18 13.33 -18.76
C GLY A 103 18.90 14.11 -19.10
N ALA A 104 17.72 13.72 -18.61
CA ALA A 104 16.45 14.40 -18.87
C ALA A 104 15.89 15.07 -17.61
N SER A 105 16.12 16.39 -17.53
CA SER A 105 15.41 17.42 -16.74
C SER A 105 14.73 16.99 -15.44
N ARG A 106 15.36 17.38 -14.33
CA ARG A 106 14.87 17.34 -12.96
C ARG A 106 13.54 18.10 -12.82
N ARG A 107 12.39 17.42 -12.85
CA ARG A 107 11.13 17.88 -12.22
C ARG A 107 10.12 16.73 -12.15
N GLY A 108 9.93 16.18 -10.95
CA GLY A 108 8.70 15.50 -10.56
C GLY A 108 8.68 13.98 -10.69
N LEU A 109 9.46 13.26 -9.87
CA LEU A 109 9.12 11.96 -9.28
C LEU A 109 10.26 11.57 -8.32
N ARG A 110 10.04 11.73 -7.01
CA ARG A 110 10.91 11.12 -5.99
C ARG A 110 10.38 9.71 -5.75
N PHE A 111 11.12 8.70 -6.20
CA PHE A 111 10.93 7.32 -5.75
C PHE A 111 11.73 7.14 -4.46
N THR A 112 11.06 7.13 -3.31
CA THR A 112 11.63 6.69 -2.04
C THR A 112 11.35 5.21 -1.89
N TRP A 113 12.39 4.37 -2.06
CA TRP A 113 12.33 2.93 -1.78
C TRP A 113 12.81 2.69 -0.35
N PHE A 114 12.08 1.85 0.39
CA PHE A 114 12.47 1.35 1.71
C PHE A 114 12.80 -0.14 1.59
N HIS A 115 13.96 -0.53 2.13
CA HIS A 115 14.39 -1.91 2.28
C HIS A 115 13.83 -2.43 3.61
N VAL A 116 13.06 -3.52 3.59
CA VAL A 116 12.66 -4.25 4.80
C VAL A 116 13.46 -5.55 4.79
N SER A 117 14.37 -5.70 5.76
CA SER A 117 15.14 -6.92 6.01
C SER A 117 14.31 -8.00 6.69
#